data_AF-A0A2K9EI72-F1
#
_entry.id   AF-A0A2K9EI72-F1
#
_cell.length_a   1.000
_cell.length_b   1.000
_cell.length_c   1.000
_cell.angle_alpha   90.00
_cell.angle_beta   90.00
_cell.angle_gamma   90.00
#
_symmetry.space_group_name_H-M   'P 1'
#
loop_
_entity.id
_entity.type
_entity.pdbx_description
1 polymer ?
#
loop_
_entity_poly.entity_id
_entity_poly.type
_entity_poly.pdbx_seq_one_letter_code
_entity_poly.pdbx_strand_id
1 'polypeptide(L)' 'MTHRQFEGWNSYGRRLAAATKAGNRDWVRLPYCRGVMLAEGGKLFFTGKACKRGHLSPRNEHGDCTQCHLMRLAERRDAV' A
#
# COMPACT_ATOMS: atom_id res chain seq x y z
N MET A 1 9.66 -4.02 -19.25
CA MET A 1 8.44 -3.35 -18.74
C MET A 1 7.37 -4.40 -18.52
N THR A 2 6.95 -4.63 -17.27
CA THR A 2 5.82 -5.53 -16.98
C THR A 2 4.53 -4.77 -17.23
N HIS A 3 3.82 -5.11 -18.31
CA HIS A 3 2.49 -4.57 -18.58
C HIS A 3 1.51 -5.17 -17.57
N ARG A 4 1.04 -4.36 -16.62
CA ARG A 4 -0.01 -4.76 -15.68
C ARG A 4 -1.37 -4.66 -16.34
N GLN A 5 -2.26 -5.61 -16.08
CA GLN A 5 -3.66 -5.45 -16.46
C GLN A 5 -4.23 -4.19 -15.80
N PHE A 6 -4.82 -3.33 -16.62
CA PHE A 6 -5.42 -2.10 -16.14
C PHE A 6 -6.77 -2.41 -15.47
N GLU A 7 -6.83 -2.15 -14.17
CA GLU A 7 -7.97 -2.31 -13.27
C GLU A 7 -9.14 -1.31 -13.51
N GLY A 8 -9.04 -0.49 -14.57
CA GLY A 8 -10.05 0.50 -14.97
C GLY A 8 -9.87 1.89 -14.36
N TRP A 9 -10.38 2.92 -15.03
CA TRP A 9 -10.23 4.33 -14.64
C TRP A 9 -10.83 4.67 -13.27
N ASN A 10 -11.96 4.05 -12.91
CA ASN A 10 -12.60 4.26 -11.60
C ASN A 10 -11.74 3.76 -10.44
N SER A 11 -11.17 2.56 -10.57
CA SER A 11 -10.28 1.96 -9.57
C SER A 11 -9.00 2.77 -9.43
N TYR A 12 -8.40 3.12 -10.57
CA TYR A 12 -7.21 3.98 -10.63
C TYR A 12 -7.47 5.36 -9.98
N GLY A 13 -8.59 6.00 -10.31
CA GLY A 13 -8.97 7.30 -9.76
C GLY A 13 -9.14 7.28 -8.24
N ARG A 14 -9.78 6.24 -7.68
CA ARG A 14 -9.91 6.06 -6.23
C ARG A 14 -8.54 5.92 -5.55
N ARG A 15 -7.63 5.11 -6.13
CA ARG A 15 -6.27 4.96 -5.60
C ARG A 15 -5.49 6.27 -5.72
N LEU A 16 -5.63 7.00 -6.82
CA LEU A 16 -4.97 8.29 -7.00
C LEU A 16 -5.44 9.34 -6.01
N ALA A 17 -6.75 9.45 -5.76
CA ALA A 17 -7.29 10.34 -4.74
C ALA A 17 -6.76 9.98 -3.34
N ALA A 18 -6.72 8.69 -3.01
CA ALA A 18 -6.17 8.21 -1.74
C ALA A 18 -4.66 8.52 -1.59
N ALA A 19 -3.87 8.22 -2.62
CA ALA A 19 -2.44 8.48 -2.67
C ALA A 19 -2.14 9.98 -2.53
N THR A 20 -2.93 10.83 -3.19
CA THR A 20 -2.85 12.29 -3.11
C THR A 20 -3.17 12.79 -1.71
N LYS A 21 -4.25 12.27 -1.10
CA LYS A 21 -4.64 12.61 0.28
C LYS A 21 -3.56 12.23 1.30
N ALA A 22 -2.82 11.15 1.06
CA ALA A 22 -1.71 10.72 1.90
C ALA A 22 -0.38 11.45 1.61
N GLY A 23 -0.37 12.37 0.63
CA GLY A 23 0.82 13.15 0.28
C GLY A 23 1.84 12.42 -0.60
N ASN A 24 1.52 11.24 -1.14
CA ASN A 24 2.43 10.50 -2.00
C ASN A 24 1.70 9.86 -3.19
N ARG A 25 1.73 10.56 -4.34
CA ARG A 25 1.08 10.14 -5.58
C ARG A 25 1.72 8.92 -6.22
N ASP A 26 3.00 8.64 -5.94
CA ASP A 26 3.73 7.52 -6.54
C ASP A 26 3.24 6.16 -6.05
N TRP A 27 2.50 6.10 -4.94
CA TRP A 27 1.88 4.87 -4.48
C TRP A 27 0.89 4.26 -5.47
N VAL A 28 0.37 5.05 -6.41
CA VAL A 28 -0.51 4.53 -7.48
C VAL A 28 0.26 3.62 -8.44
N ARG A 29 1.59 3.76 -8.51
CA ARG A 29 2.48 2.88 -9.28
C ARG A 29 2.73 1.55 -8.58
N LEU A 30 2.28 1.35 -7.35
CA LEU A 30 2.34 0.04 -6.69
C LEU A 30 1.22 -0.86 -7.23
N PRO A 31 1.42 -2.20 -7.18
CA PRO A 31 0.37 -3.16 -7.44
C PRO A 31 -0.88 -2.89 -6.60
N TYR A 32 -2.06 -3.10 -7.17
CA TYR A 32 -3.33 -2.80 -6.48
C TYR A 32 -3.71 -3.87 -5.45
N CYS A 33 -3.19 -5.09 -5.58
CA CYS A 33 -3.49 -6.20 -4.69
C CYS A 33 -2.25 -7.06 -4.42
N ARG A 34 -2.34 -7.87 -3.35
CA ARG A 34 -1.27 -8.75 -2.91
C ARG A 34 -0.87 -9.78 -3.97
N GLY A 35 -1.84 -10.35 -4.69
CA GLY A 35 -1.57 -11.38 -5.71
C GLY A 35 -0.67 -10.84 -6.83
N VAL A 36 -0.99 -9.66 -7.36
CA VAL A 36 -0.18 -9.01 -8.40
C VAL A 36 1.19 -8.63 -7.86
N MET A 37 1.28 -8.13 -6.62
CA MET A 37 2.56 -7.84 -5.98
C MET A 37 3.46 -9.09 -5.87
N LEU A 38 2.90 -10.22 -5.43
CA LEU A 38 3.65 -11.48 -5.32
C LEU A 38 4.09 -12.01 -6.68
N ALA A 39 3.21 -11.94 -7.69
CA ALA A 39 3.55 -12.34 -9.05
C ALA A 39 4.70 -11.51 -9.65
N GLU A 40 4.85 -10.25 -9.21
CA GLU A 40 5.95 -9.37 -9.61
C GLU A 40 7.19 -9.46 -8.72
N GLY A 41 7.16 -10.27 -7.65
CA GLY A 41 8.25 -10.33 -6.66
C GLY A 41 8.40 -9.05 -5.83
N GLY A 42 7.37 -8.21 -5.79
CA GLY A 42 7.34 -6.98 -4.99
C GLY A 42 7.09 -7.25 -3.52
N LYS A 43 7.38 -6.24 -2.67
CA LYS A 43 7.16 -6.32 -1.22
C LYS A 43 6.01 -5.45 -0.72
N LEU A 44 5.55 -4.50 -1.55
CA LEU A 44 4.55 -3.50 -1.21
C LEU A 44 3.45 -3.44 -2.27
N PHE A 45 2.22 -3.28 -1.81
CA PHE A 45 1.05 -3.05 -2.64
C PHE A 45 0.18 -1.92 -2.07
N PHE A 46 -0.56 -1.23 -2.93
CA PHE A 46 -1.39 -0.11 -2.52
C PHE A 46 -2.83 -0.27 -3.03
N THR A 47 -3.74 -0.50 -2.09
CA THR A 47 -5.17 -0.71 -2.38
C THR A 47 -5.98 0.58 -2.44
N GLY A 48 -5.43 1.70 -1.97
CA GLY A 48 -6.19 2.95 -1.78
C GLY A 48 -7.17 2.92 -0.60
N LYS A 49 -7.22 1.83 0.18
CA LYS A 49 -8.10 1.70 1.36
C LYS A 49 -7.31 1.91 2.65
N ALA A 50 -7.89 2.68 3.57
CA ALA A 50 -7.33 2.85 4.91
C ALA A 50 -7.30 1.51 5.67
N CYS A 51 -6.32 1.34 6.57
CA CYS A 51 -6.25 0.19 7.46
C CYS A 51 -7.27 0.32 8.61
N LYS A 52 -7.41 -0.72 9.44
CA LYS A 52 -8.32 -0.71 10.61
C LYS A 52 -8.02 0.41 11.61
N ARG A 53 -6.77 0.89 11.67
CA ARG A 53 -6.32 2.00 12.50
C ARG A 53 -6.45 3.37 11.80
N GLY A 54 -7.05 3.43 10.61
CA GLY A 54 -7.25 4.67 9.85
C GLY A 54 -6.06 5.10 8.97
N HIS A 55 -4.93 4.41 9.00
CA HIS A 55 -3.76 4.75 8.19
C HIS A 55 -4.02 4.54 6.70
N LEU A 56 -3.74 5.57 5.90
CA LEU A 56 -3.75 5.50 4.45
C LEU A 56 -2.31 5.33 3.95
N SER A 57 -1.86 4.08 3.85
CA SER A 57 -0.48 3.74 3.45
C SER A 57 -0.44 2.43 2.67
N PRO A 58 0.66 2.17 1.91
CA PRO A 58 0.90 0.86 1.31
C PRO A 58 0.91 -0.26 2.35
N ARG A 59 0.60 -1.46 1.89
CA ARG A 59 0.60 -2.69 2.68
C ARG A 59 1.78 -3.56 2.27
N ASN A 60 2.31 -4.28 3.25
CA ASN A 60 3.38 -5.26 3.03
C ASN A 60 2.80 -6.62 2.61
N GLU A 61 3.67 -7.56 2.24
CA GLU A 61 3.32 -8.92 1.85
C GLU A 61 2.50 -9.72 2.89
N HIS A 62 2.56 -9.32 4.16
CA HIS A 62 1.79 -9.92 5.25
C HIS A 62 0.40 -9.25 5.45
N GLY A 63 0.11 -8.16 4.74
CA GLY A 63 -1.18 -7.44 4.79
C GLY A 63 -1.26 -6.31 5.82
N ASP A 64 -0.21 -6.10 6.61
CA ASP A 64 -0.03 -4.97 7.52
C ASP A 64 0.24 -3.67 6.74
N CYS A 65 -0.31 -2.56 7.23
CA CYS A 65 0.02 -1.25 6.69
C CYS A 65 1.44 -0.83 7.11
N THR A 66 2.20 -0.15 6.25
CA THR A 66 3.58 0.24 6.57
C THR A 66 3.67 1.11 7.82
N GLN A 67 2.70 2.02 8.04
CA GLN A 67 2.64 2.82 9.27
C GLN A 67 2.38 1.97 10.52
N CYS A 68 1.52 0.96 10.42
CA CYS A 68 1.22 0.02 11.49
C CYS A 68 2.47 -0.80 11.86
N HIS A 69 3.21 -1.21 10.83
CA HIS A 69 4.45 -1.96 10.98
C HIS A 69 5.53 -1.11 11.67
N LEU A 70 5.67 0.15 11.26
CA LEU A 70 6.60 1.10 11.89
C LEU A 70 6.27 1.36 13.37
N MET A 71 4.99 1.56 13.71
CA MET A 71 4.57 1.69 15.12
C MET A 71 4.97 0.46 15.93
N ARG A 72 4.71 -0.75 15.42
CA ARG A 72 5.09 -2.01 16.10
C ARG A 72 6.61 -2.18 16.25
N LEU A 73 7.41 -1.60 15.35
CA LEU A 73 8.87 -1.60 15.46
C LEU A 73 9.35 -0.57 16.49
N ALA A 74 8.73 0.61 16.54
CA ALA A 74 9.02 1.62 17.56
C ALA A 74 8.69 1.12 18.96
N GLU A 75 7.49 0.58 19.17
CA GLU A 75 7.06 -0.03 20.45
C GLU A 75 8.03 -1.10 20.97
N ARG A 76 8.67 -1.86 20.07
CA ARG A 76 9.67 -2.87 20.45
C ARG A 76 11.03 -2.31 20.80
N ARG A 77 11.41 -1.15 20.24
CA ARG A 77 12.68 -0.48 20.57
C ARG A 77 12.62 0.16 21.96
N ASP A 78 11.48 0.71 22.33
CA ASP A 78 11.29 1.38 23.63
C ASP A 78 11.16 0.39 24.80
N ALA A 79 11.11 -0.91 24.52
CA ALA A 79 10.98 -1.99 25.51
C ALA A 79 12.33 -2.63 25.93
N VAL A 80 13.46 -2.10 25.45
CA VAL A 80 14.84 -2.55 25.72
C VAL A 80 15.59 -1.44 26.46
#